data_AF-A0AAU3LQ79-F1
#
_entry.id   AF-A0AAU3LQ79-F1
#
_cell.length_a   1.000
_cell.length_b   1.000
_cell.length_c   1.000
_cell.angle_alpha   90.00
_cell.angle_beta   90.00
_cell.angle_gamma   90.00
#
_symmetry.space_group_name_H-M   'P 1'
#
loop_
_entity.id
_entity.type
_entity.pdbx_description
1 polymer ?
#
loop_
_entity_poly.entity_id
_entity_poly.type
_entity_poly.pdbx_seq_one_letter_code
_entity_poly.pdbx_strand_id
1 'polypeptide(L)'
;MNLPDLITPTASGPVVWILSEGEMHEGGSIVGVYLDRDLARGALAVAAQRLHDRFTIDDARQEGDGSIHVEGGCDWIALEPHRVVTAHELDA
;
A
#
# COMPACT_ATOMS: atom_id res chain seq x y z
N MET A 1 -1.14 5.72 46.83
CA MET A 1 0.13 5.47 46.12
C MET A 1 -0.23 5.27 44.66
N ASN A 2 -0.05 6.29 43.83
CA ASN A 2 -0.32 6.19 42.38
C ASN A 2 0.89 5.51 41.74
N LEU A 3 0.68 4.35 41.13
CA LEU A 3 1.64 3.76 40.20
C LEU A 3 1.61 4.61 38.91
N PRO A 4 2.77 4.95 38.32
CA PRO A 4 2.77 5.60 37.02
C PRO A 4 2.18 4.64 35.99
N ASP A 5 1.31 5.15 35.13
CA ASP A 5 0.89 4.46 33.92
C ASP A 5 2.15 4.05 33.15
N LEU A 6 2.36 2.74 33.03
CA LEU A 6 3.34 2.20 32.12
C LEU A 6 2.93 2.69 30.74
N ILE A 7 3.75 3.54 30.13
CA ILE A 7 3.60 3.93 28.74
C ILE A 7 3.82 2.65 27.95
N THR A 8 2.73 1.93 27.65
CA THR A 8 2.76 0.85 26.67
C THR A 8 3.22 1.51 25.37
N PRO A 9 4.38 1.14 24.79
CA PRO A 9 4.73 1.65 23.49
C PRO A 9 3.66 1.17 22.53
N THR A 10 2.77 2.07 22.10
CA THR A 10 1.94 1.82 20.93
C THR A 10 2.88 1.44 19.82
N ALA A 11 2.78 0.21 19.31
CA ALA A 11 3.50 -0.25 18.14
C ALA A 11 3.01 0.56 16.92
N SER A 12 3.45 1.82 16.83
CA SER A 12 3.08 2.78 15.79
C SER A 12 4.39 3.30 15.21
N GLY A 13 5.06 2.43 14.45
CA GLY A 13 6.13 2.85 13.55
C GLY A 13 5.54 3.62 12.36
N PRO A 14 6.36 4.38 11.62
CA PRO A 14 5.91 5.06 10.42
C PRO A 14 5.36 4.05 9.40
N VAL A 15 4.26 4.41 8.75
CA VAL A 15 3.66 3.64 7.64
C VAL A 15 3.93 4.40 6.35
N VAL A 16 4.32 3.67 5.32
CA VAL A 16 4.40 4.16 3.94
C VAL A 16 3.35 3.45 3.10
N TRP A 17 2.90 4.10 2.02
CA TRP A 17 1.99 3.52 1.06
C TRP A 17 2.76 3.16 -0.20
N ILE A 18 2.72 1.89 -0.59
CA ILE A 18 3.44 1.40 -1.76
C ILE A 18 2.42 1.18 -2.88
N LEU A 19 2.64 1.86 -4.01
CA LEU A 19 1.93 1.58 -5.26
C LEU A 19 2.77 0.58 -6.07
N SER A 20 2.18 -0.54 -6.40
CA SER A 20 2.77 -1.59 -7.22
C SER A 20 1.84 -1.94 -8.39
N GLU A 21 2.44 -2.41 -9.48
CA GLU A 21 1.72 -2.94 -10.64
C GLU A 21 2.42 -4.20 -11.15
N GLY A 22 1.68 -5.10 -11.79
CA GLY A 22 2.25 -6.34 -12.31
C GLY A 22 1.28 -7.19 -13.12
N GLU A 23 1.76 -8.38 -13.47
CA GLU A 23 0.99 -9.39 -14.19
C GLU A 23 0.71 -10.59 -13.27
N MET A 24 -0.46 -11.19 -13.44
CA MET A 24 -0.90 -12.37 -12.72
C MET A 24 0.04 -13.52 -13.05
N HIS A 25 0.63 -14.11 -12.00
CA HIS A 25 1.64 -15.19 -12.08
C HIS A 25 3.06 -14.82 -12.52
N GLU A 26 3.32 -13.59 -12.98
CA GLU A 26 4.68 -13.15 -13.36
C GLU A 26 5.34 -12.22 -12.33
N GLY A 27 4.54 -11.67 -11.41
CA GLY A 27 5.01 -10.74 -10.39
C GLY A 27 4.82 -9.29 -10.82
N GLY A 28 5.49 -8.36 -10.13
CA GLY A 28 5.28 -6.94 -10.36
C GLY A 28 6.45 -6.07 -9.93
N SER A 29 6.24 -4.77 -10.02
CA SER A 29 7.23 -3.75 -9.67
C SER A 29 6.60 -2.66 -8.80
N ILE A 30 7.44 -1.99 -8.00
CA ILE A 30 7.03 -0.82 -7.24
C ILE A 30 7.08 0.40 -8.15
N VAL A 31 5.93 1.04 -8.31
CA VAL A 31 5.75 2.28 -9.08
C VAL A 31 6.09 3.51 -8.24
N GLY A 32 5.78 3.47 -6.94
CA GLY A 32 6.08 4.57 -6.04
C GLY A 32 5.85 4.24 -4.57
N VAL A 33 6.47 5.03 -3.71
CA VAL A 33 6.35 4.95 -2.25
C VAL A 33 5.98 6.33 -1.72
N TYR A 34 4.93 6.39 -0.90
CA TYR A 34 4.30 7.63 -0.44
C TYR A 34 4.18 7.64 1.08
N LEU A 35 4.16 8.83 1.69
CA LEU A 35 4.00 8.96 3.15
C LEU A 35 2.56 8.74 3.61
N ASP A 36 1.59 8.93 2.71
CA ASP A 36 0.19 8.67 2.96
C ASP A 36 -0.53 8.30 1.65
N ARG A 37 -1.77 7.83 1.78
CA ARG A 37 -2.61 7.38 0.66
C ARG A 37 -3.01 8.51 -0.28
N ASP A 38 -3.27 9.71 0.24
CA ASP A 38 -3.79 10.82 -0.55
C ASP A 38 -2.73 11.38 -1.50
N LEU A 39 -1.46 11.35 -1.08
CA LEU A 39 -0.32 11.64 -1.94
C LEU A 39 -0.19 10.67 -3.12
N ALA A 40 -0.55 9.39 -2.91
CA ALA A 40 -0.49 8.36 -3.96
C ALA A 40 -1.64 8.46 -4.97
N ARG A 41 -2.73 9.16 -4.65
CA ARG A 41 -3.97 9.19 -5.45
C ARG A 41 -3.76 9.54 -6.92
N GLY A 42 -2.90 10.53 -7.19
CA GLY A 42 -2.61 10.94 -8.57
C GLY A 42 -1.91 9.83 -9.36
N ALA A 43 -0.90 9.19 -8.78
CA ALA A 43 -0.19 8.10 -9.41
C ALA A 43 -1.07 6.85 -9.60
N LEU A 44 -1.91 6.54 -8.61
CA LEU A 44 -2.89 5.45 -8.70
C LEU A 44 -3.86 5.68 -9.87
N ALA A 45 -4.42 6.88 -10.00
CA ALA A 45 -5.34 7.20 -11.09
C ALA A 45 -4.68 7.07 -12.47
N VAL A 46 -3.41 7.51 -12.59
CA VAL A 46 -2.65 7.36 -13.84
C VAL A 46 -2.38 5.87 -14.13
N ALA A 47 -2.00 5.07 -13.12
CA ALA A 47 -1.79 3.64 -13.31
C ALA A 47 -3.09 2.93 -13.74
N ALA A 48 -4.20 3.22 -13.05
CA ALA A 48 -5.51 2.65 -13.38
C ALA A 48 -5.97 3.04 -14.79
N GLN A 49 -5.70 4.27 -15.24
CA GLN A 49 -5.98 4.68 -16.61
C GLN A 49 -5.16 3.88 -17.62
N ARG A 50 -3.85 3.68 -17.38
CA ARG A 50 -3.01 2.86 -18.27
C ARG A 50 -3.49 1.42 -18.34
N LEU A 51 -3.91 0.85 -17.21
CA LEU A 51 -4.51 -0.48 -17.18
C LEU A 51 -5.78 -0.51 -18.02
N HIS A 52 -6.68 0.46 -17.81
CA HIS A 52 -7.94 0.58 -18.57
C HIS A 52 -7.71 0.72 -20.09
N ASP A 53 -6.66 1.42 -20.51
CA ASP A 53 -6.32 1.60 -21.91
C ASP A 53 -5.87 0.28 -22.58
N ARG A 54 -5.36 -0.68 -21.79
CA ARG A 54 -4.93 -2.01 -22.28
C ARG A 54 -6.04 -3.06 -22.14
N PHE A 55 -6.76 -3.03 -21.03
CA PHE A 55 -7.74 -4.03 -20.63
C PHE A 55 -8.96 -3.37 -20.00
N THR A 56 -10.12 -4.02 -20.09
CA THR A 56 -11.26 -3.60 -19.26
C THR A 56 -10.91 -3.86 -17.79
N ILE A 57 -11.28 -2.95 -16.90
CA ILE A 57 -11.12 -3.16 -15.46
C ILE A 57 -12.20 -4.14 -15.03
N ASP A 58 -11.78 -5.28 -14.50
CA ASP A 58 -12.64 -6.38 -14.09
C ASP A 58 -13.05 -6.25 -12.62
N ASP A 59 -12.15 -5.73 -11.78
CA ASP A 59 -12.40 -5.47 -10.36
C ASP A 59 -11.68 -4.22 -9.87
N ALA A 60 -12.33 -3.50 -8.95
CA ALA A 60 -11.75 -2.36 -8.26
C ALA A 60 -12.35 -2.29 -6.85
N ARG A 61 -11.51 -2.56 -5.85
CA ARG A 61 -11.95 -2.67 -4.45
C ARG A 61 -11.04 -1.91 -3.50
N GLN A 62 -11.63 -1.49 -2.39
CA GLN A 62 -10.93 -0.90 -1.27
C GLN A 62 -11.19 -1.75 -0.02
N GLU A 63 -10.13 -2.12 0.69
CA GLU A 63 -10.22 -2.93 1.90
C GLU A 63 -10.36 -2.08 3.18
N GLY A 64 -10.58 -2.74 4.31
CA GLY A 64 -10.81 -2.10 5.61
C GLY A 64 -9.62 -1.31 6.18
N ASP A 65 -8.40 -1.61 5.73
CA ASP A 65 -7.18 -0.85 6.06
C ASP A 65 -6.95 0.34 5.12
N GLY A 66 -7.83 0.52 4.13
CA GLY A 66 -7.77 1.57 3.14
C GLY A 66 -6.91 1.27 1.91
N SER A 67 -6.32 0.06 1.83
CA SER A 67 -5.67 -0.44 0.62
C SER A 67 -6.62 -0.47 -0.57
N ILE A 68 -6.08 -0.29 -1.77
CA ILE A 68 -6.85 -0.30 -3.03
C ILE A 68 -6.22 -1.31 -3.96
N HIS A 69 -7.05 -2.16 -4.55
CA HIS A 69 -6.62 -3.15 -5.54
C HIS A 69 -7.49 -3.01 -6.79
N VAL A 70 -6.86 -3.02 -7.95
CA VAL A 70 -7.50 -2.90 -9.26
C VAL A 70 -6.96 -4.01 -10.16
N GLU A 71 -7.85 -4.76 -10.82
CA GLU A 71 -7.50 -5.85 -11.73
C GLU A 71 -8.13 -5.58 -13.11
N GLY A 72 -7.42 -5.96 -14.17
CA GLY A 72 -7.93 -5.91 -15.53
C GLY A 72 -7.18 -6.86 -16.44
N GLY A 73 -7.90 -7.78 -17.07
CA GLY A 73 -7.29 -8.87 -17.84
C GLY A 73 -6.40 -9.74 -16.93
N CYS A 74 -5.12 -9.83 -17.29
CA CYS A 74 -4.11 -10.51 -16.48
C CYS A 74 -3.31 -9.56 -15.60
N ASP A 75 -3.59 -8.26 -15.60
CA ASP A 75 -2.78 -7.25 -14.93
C ASP A 75 -3.44 -6.78 -13.63
N TRP A 76 -2.62 -6.30 -12.71
CA TRP A 76 -3.08 -5.77 -11.43
C TRP A 76 -2.32 -4.51 -11.02
N ILE A 77 -2.97 -3.70 -10.20
CA ILE A 77 -2.42 -2.53 -9.50
C ILE A 77 -2.85 -2.61 -8.04
N ALA A 78 -1.91 -2.43 -7.11
CA ALA A 78 -2.16 -2.42 -5.68
C ALA A 78 -1.55 -1.17 -5.03
N LEU A 79 -2.32 -0.52 -4.15
CA LEU A 79 -1.86 0.55 -3.27
C LEU A 79 -2.07 0.11 -1.83
N GLU A 80 -0.99 -0.21 -1.13
CA GLU A 80 -1.05 -0.90 0.15
C GLU A 80 -0.24 -0.17 1.25
N PRO A 81 -0.71 -0.16 2.50
CA PRO A 81 0.06 0.36 3.62
C PRO A 81 1.11 -0.66 4.10
N HIS A 82 2.36 -0.21 4.25
CA HIS A 82 3.47 -0.99 4.78
C HIS A 82 4.12 -0.28 5.97
N ARG A 83 4.27 -0.98 7.09
CA ARG A 83 5.06 -0.48 8.22
C ARG A 83 6.54 -0.48 7.87
N VAL A 84 7.20 0.65 8.12
CA VAL A 84 8.65 0.75 8.05
C VAL A 84 9.23 0.08 9.29
N VAL A 85 10.11 -0.90 9.08
CA VAL A 85 10.90 -1.52 10.16
C VAL A 85 12.24 -0.82 10.23
N THR A 86 12.59 -0.33 11.42
CA THR A 86 13.88 0.31 11.69
C THR A 86 14.92 -0.72 12.16
N ALA A 87 16.22 -0.39 12.04
CA ALA A 87 17.29 -1.26 12.53
C ALA A 87 17.13 -1.62 14.02
N HIS A 88 16.71 -0.66 14.84
CA HIS A 88 16.45 -0.88 16.26
C HIS A 88 15.38 -1.95 16.52
N GLU A 89 14.38 -2.08 15.64
CA GLU A 89 13.31 -3.09 15.77
C GLU A 89 13.73 -4.48 15.25
N LEU A 90 14.82 -4.57 14.48
CA LEU A 90 15.36 -5.87 14.00
C LEU A 90 16.26 -6.54 15.04
N ASP A 91 16.93 -5.75 15.87
CA ASP A 91 17.91 -6.23 16.85
C ASP A 91 17.30 -6.57 18.24
N ALA A 92 16.00 -6.29 18.44
CA ALA A 92 15.26 -6.47 19.70
C ALA A 92 14.48 -7.79 19.73
#